data_AF-A0A934R2J4-F1
#
_entry.id   AF-A0A934R2J4-F1
#
_cell.length_a   1.000
_cell.length_b   1.000
_cell.length_c   1.000
_cell.angle_alpha   90.00
_cell.angle_beta   90.00
_cell.angle_gamma   90.00
#
_symmetry.space_group_name_H-M   'P 1'
#
loop_
_entity.id
_entity.type
_entity.pdbx_description
1 polymer ?
#
loop_
_entity_poly.entity_id
_entity_poly.type
_entity_poly.pdbx_seq_one_letter_code
_entity_poly.pdbx_strand_id
1 'polypeptide(L)'
;MSTTTKKASSKGIRYTDEQKKEVIDFAVNYNAANGRGGQSKAAEKFNISQLTVASWLKSVKAPKAAKAPKEAKAKAPKAAADGRGKKSRYSDDQKKEVTDFVVAYNAANGRGGASTASKKFGISPLTVVAWLGAAGVSSKGGKKAAPAKASKAAKAPKAAVVSGGLNAKLTSLLALSNQIDKAEAELAKLKSRFASLKAAL
;
A
#
# COMPACT_ATOMS: atom_id res chain seq x y z
N MET A 1 51.27 3.44 -38.34
CA MET A 1 50.08 2.99 -37.58
C MET A 1 49.49 4.19 -36.86
N SER A 2 48.54 4.89 -37.47
CA SER A 2 47.98 6.14 -36.93
C SER A 2 46.80 5.82 -36.01
N THR A 3 46.98 5.93 -34.70
CA THR A 3 45.91 5.79 -33.71
C THR A 3 45.17 7.12 -33.55
N THR A 4 44.15 7.35 -34.38
CA THR A 4 43.21 8.45 -34.18
C THR A 4 42.33 8.15 -32.96
N THR A 5 42.64 8.80 -31.84
CA THR A 5 41.82 8.79 -30.63
C THR A 5 40.50 9.53 -30.89
N LYS A 6 39.45 8.78 -31.27
CA LYS A 6 38.09 9.32 -31.41
C LYS A 6 37.55 9.75 -30.03
N LYS A 7 37.32 11.05 -29.86
CA LYS A 7 36.59 11.64 -28.72
C LYS A 7 35.16 11.06 -28.70
N ALA A 8 34.86 10.23 -27.70
CA ALA A 8 33.54 9.63 -27.55
C ALA A 8 32.50 10.69 -27.17
N SER A 9 31.41 10.74 -27.93
CA SER A 9 30.19 11.48 -27.62
C SER A 9 29.66 11.11 -26.22
N SER A 10 29.24 12.11 -25.43
CA SER A 10 28.75 11.94 -24.05
C SER A 10 27.52 11.05 -23.91
N LYS A 11 26.88 10.64 -25.02
CA LYS A 11 25.71 9.75 -25.05
C LYS A 11 26.03 8.24 -25.06
N GLY A 12 27.29 7.87 -24.83
CA GLY A 12 27.71 6.47 -24.88
C GLY A 12 28.91 6.11 -24.02
N ILE A 13 29.19 6.85 -22.94
CA ILE A 13 30.26 6.49 -22.00
C ILE A 13 29.85 5.20 -21.30
N ARG A 14 30.47 4.08 -21.69
CA ARG A 14 30.38 2.82 -20.95
C ARG A 14 31.25 2.98 -19.71
N TYR A 15 30.61 3.19 -18.55
CA TYR A 15 31.31 3.23 -17.28
C TYR A 15 32.14 1.95 -17.10
N THR A 16 33.42 2.11 -16.75
CA THR A 16 34.28 0.98 -16.39
C THR A 16 33.77 0.33 -15.11
N ASP A 17 34.11 -0.93 -14.87
CA ASP A 17 33.63 -1.62 -13.67
C ASP A 17 34.22 -1.02 -12.39
N GLU A 18 35.36 -0.34 -12.49
CA GLU A 18 35.96 0.49 -11.43
C GLU A 18 35.10 1.73 -11.14
N GLN A 19 34.72 2.48 -12.17
CA GLN A 19 33.84 3.66 -12.01
C GLN A 19 32.47 3.28 -11.43
N LYS A 20 31.92 2.13 -11.82
CA LYS A 20 30.67 1.63 -11.24
C LYS A 20 30.82 1.30 -9.75
N LYS A 21 31.94 0.69 -9.36
CA LYS A 21 32.22 0.39 -7.94
C LYS A 21 32.33 1.66 -7.12
N GLU A 22 33.08 2.66 -7.59
CA GLU A 22 33.22 3.95 -6.89
C GLU A 22 31.86 4.64 -6.69
N VAL A 23 30.99 4.63 -7.70
CA VAL A 23 29.63 5.17 -7.63
C VAL A 23 28.78 4.42 -6.59
N ILE A 24 28.90 3.08 -6.55
CA ILE A 24 28.18 2.23 -5.60
C ILE A 24 28.70 2.44 -4.17
N ASP A 25 30.02 2.45 -3.99
CA ASP A 25 30.67 2.64 -2.69
C ASP A 25 30.33 4.02 -2.11
N PHE A 26 30.37 5.07 -2.94
CA PHE A 26 29.90 6.39 -2.53
C PHE A 26 28.42 6.36 -2.10
N ALA A 27 27.55 5.71 -2.86
CA ALA A 27 26.13 5.64 -2.51
C ALA A 27 25.88 4.82 -1.24
N VAL A 28 26.64 3.74 -1.00
CA VAL A 28 26.57 2.93 0.22
C VAL A 28 27.10 3.72 1.42
N ASN A 29 28.25 4.37 1.29
CA ASN A 29 28.84 5.20 2.35
C ASN A 29 27.93 6.39 2.69
N TYR A 30 27.37 7.06 1.67
CA TYR A 30 26.40 8.13 1.89
C TYR A 30 25.13 7.61 2.57
N ASN A 31 24.67 6.41 2.20
CA ASN A 31 23.52 5.80 2.87
C ASN A 31 23.84 5.36 4.32
N ALA A 32 25.07 4.97 4.60
CA ALA A 32 25.50 4.62 5.96
C ALA A 32 25.52 5.86 6.87
N ALA A 33 26.00 6.99 6.35
CA ALA A 33 26.08 8.25 7.11
C ALA A 33 24.74 9.01 7.19
N ASN A 34 23.98 9.06 6.10
CA ASN A 34 22.80 9.93 5.96
C ASN A 34 21.47 9.15 5.78
N GLY A 35 21.50 7.82 5.85
CA GLY A 35 20.33 6.97 5.66
C GLY A 35 19.91 6.83 4.20
N ARG A 36 18.77 7.44 3.80
CA ARG A 36 18.22 7.28 2.45
C ARG A 36 18.56 8.50 1.57
N GLY A 37 19.39 8.31 0.54
CA GLY A 37 19.67 9.40 -0.41
C GLY A 37 20.91 9.24 -1.30
N GLY A 38 21.71 8.19 -1.08
CA GLY A 38 22.96 7.96 -1.82
C GLY A 38 22.79 7.82 -3.32
N GLN A 39 21.62 7.37 -3.80
CA GLN A 39 21.31 7.30 -5.24
C GLN A 39 21.24 8.69 -5.89
N SER A 40 20.57 9.64 -5.23
CA SER A 40 20.43 11.01 -5.73
C SER A 40 21.76 11.74 -5.69
N LYS A 41 22.54 11.57 -4.61
CA LYS A 41 23.85 12.19 -4.47
C LYS A 41 24.91 11.60 -5.39
N ALA A 42 24.87 10.29 -5.63
CA ALA A 42 25.73 9.67 -6.63
C ALA A 42 25.35 10.13 -8.05
N ALA A 43 24.05 10.26 -8.34
CA ALA A 43 23.60 10.79 -9.62
C ALA A 43 24.06 12.24 -9.87
N GLU A 44 23.96 13.11 -8.87
CA GLU A 44 24.47 14.49 -8.92
C GLU A 44 26.00 14.53 -9.09
N LYS A 45 26.74 13.77 -8.27
CA LYS A 45 28.20 13.82 -8.24
C LYS A 45 28.86 13.24 -9.50
N PHE A 46 28.31 12.15 -10.03
CA PHE A 46 28.89 11.44 -11.17
C PHE A 46 28.16 11.72 -12.49
N ASN A 47 27.19 12.65 -12.49
CA ASN A 47 26.35 13.00 -13.63
C ASN A 47 25.72 11.76 -14.31
N ILE A 48 25.20 10.85 -13.48
CA ILE A 48 24.60 9.58 -13.91
C ILE A 48 23.12 9.61 -13.59
N SER A 49 22.28 9.00 -14.44
CA SER A 49 20.87 8.80 -14.08
C SER A 49 20.74 8.00 -12.77
N GLN A 50 19.87 8.48 -11.88
CA GLN A 50 19.53 7.79 -10.62
C GLN A 50 19.06 6.34 -10.86
N LEU A 51 18.39 6.09 -11.99
CA LEU A 51 17.95 4.75 -12.41
C LEU A 51 19.13 3.81 -12.69
N THR A 52 20.19 4.34 -13.30
CA THR A 52 21.42 3.58 -13.59
C THR A 52 22.13 3.23 -12.29
N VAL A 53 22.29 4.19 -11.38
CA VAL A 53 22.86 3.95 -10.04
C VAL A 53 22.02 2.93 -9.26
N ALA A 54 20.69 3.03 -9.34
CA ALA A 54 19.78 2.07 -8.71
C ALA A 54 19.89 0.66 -9.31
N SER A 55 20.13 0.54 -10.62
CA SER A 55 20.38 -0.73 -11.30
C SER A 55 21.66 -1.39 -10.80
N TRP A 56 22.74 -0.61 -10.66
CA TRP A 56 24.02 -1.11 -10.15
C TRP A 56 23.95 -1.50 -8.67
N LEU A 57 23.33 -0.68 -7.81
CA LEU A 57 23.09 -1.03 -6.40
C LEU A 57 22.25 -2.32 -6.24
N LYS A 58 21.24 -2.50 -7.08
CA LYS A 58 20.44 -3.74 -7.11
C LYS A 58 21.28 -4.94 -7.57
N SER A 59 22.18 -4.75 -8.53
CA SER A 59 23.07 -5.79 -9.03
C SER A 59 24.14 -6.23 -8.02
N VAL A 60 24.51 -5.39 -7.06
CA VAL A 60 25.46 -5.75 -5.99
C VAL A 60 24.76 -6.46 -4.82
N LYS A 61 23.49 -6.11 -4.54
CA LYS A 61 22.71 -6.72 -3.47
C LYS A 61 22.00 -8.03 -3.89
N ALA A 62 21.93 -8.30 -5.19
CA ALA A 62 21.54 -9.59 -5.72
C ALA A 62 22.82 -10.39 -6.02
N PRO A 63 23.09 -11.53 -5.34
CA PRO A 63 24.15 -12.40 -5.79
C PRO A 63 23.86 -12.82 -7.23
N LYS A 64 24.91 -12.66 -8.05
CA LYS A 64 25.02 -12.98 -9.46
C LYS A 64 24.40 -14.35 -9.79
N ALA A 65 23.15 -14.37 -10.21
CA ALA A 65 22.67 -15.41 -11.11
C ALA A 65 23.29 -15.11 -12.48
N ALA A 66 24.48 -15.67 -12.71
CA ALA A 66 25.14 -15.61 -14.00
C ALA A 66 24.19 -16.18 -15.06
N LYS A 67 23.89 -15.38 -16.09
CA LYS A 67 23.31 -15.90 -17.32
C LYS A 67 24.37 -16.76 -18.02
N ALA A 68 24.16 -18.07 -18.04
CA ALA A 68 24.69 -18.94 -19.09
C ALA A 68 23.76 -18.88 -20.32
N PRO A 69 24.25 -19.18 -21.53
CA PRO A 69 23.60 -18.85 -22.80
C PRO A 69 22.41 -19.75 -23.12
N LYS A 70 21.58 -19.24 -24.03
CA LYS A 70 20.34 -19.80 -24.56
C LYS A 70 20.57 -21.16 -25.25
N GLU A 71 19.92 -22.21 -24.75
CA GLU A 71 19.55 -23.40 -25.53
C GLU A 71 18.09 -23.79 -25.26
N ALA A 72 17.46 -24.36 -26.27
CA ALA A 72 16.02 -24.48 -26.39
C ALA A 72 15.46 -25.79 -25.82
N LYS A 73 14.26 -25.66 -25.22
CA LYS A 73 13.12 -26.60 -25.27
C LYS A 73 13.15 -27.84 -24.36
N ALA A 74 12.37 -27.76 -23.27
CA ALA A 74 11.40 -28.81 -22.87
C ALA A 74 10.32 -28.21 -21.95
N LYS A 75 9.05 -28.57 -22.20
CA LYS A 75 7.84 -28.16 -21.44
C LYS A 75 7.65 -29.05 -20.21
N ALA A 76 7.26 -28.41 -19.08
CA ALA A 76 6.23 -28.79 -18.08
C ALA A 76 6.71 -28.61 -16.61
N PRO A 77 5.81 -28.37 -15.63
CA PRO A 77 4.58 -27.58 -15.62
C PRO A 77 4.69 -26.37 -14.66
N LYS A 78 3.68 -25.51 -14.72
CA LYS A 78 3.51 -24.28 -13.93
C LYS A 78 3.37 -24.59 -12.43
N ALA A 79 4.48 -24.59 -11.68
CA ALA A 79 4.43 -24.48 -10.23
C ALA A 79 4.07 -23.04 -9.86
N ALA A 80 2.98 -22.92 -9.11
CA ALA A 80 2.41 -21.68 -8.64
C ALA A 80 3.46 -20.82 -7.94
N ALA A 81 3.33 -19.51 -8.15
CA ALA A 81 4.07 -18.51 -7.41
C ALA A 81 3.67 -18.60 -5.93
N ASP A 82 4.48 -19.28 -5.12
CA ASP A 82 4.40 -19.16 -3.68
C ASP A 82 5.61 -18.37 -3.15
N GLY A 83 5.33 -17.11 -2.83
CA GLY A 83 5.73 -16.60 -1.53
C GLY A 83 7.17 -16.15 -1.33
N ARG A 84 7.89 -15.63 -2.33
CA ARG A 84 9.01 -14.70 -2.01
C ARG A 84 8.43 -13.36 -1.54
N GLY A 85 8.25 -13.15 -0.24
CA GLY A 85 7.85 -11.82 0.21
C GLY A 85 7.61 -11.57 1.69
N LYS A 86 8.69 -11.20 2.38
CA LYS A 86 8.74 -10.38 3.60
C LYS A 86 8.32 -11.06 4.90
N LYS A 87 9.31 -11.18 5.79
CA LYS A 87 9.15 -11.06 7.26
C LYS A 87 8.05 -10.03 7.54
N SER A 88 6.86 -10.51 7.89
CA SER A 88 5.75 -9.65 8.29
C SER A 88 6.25 -8.84 9.48
N ARG A 89 6.36 -7.52 9.34
CA ARG A 89 6.79 -6.65 10.46
C ARG A 89 5.74 -6.59 11.58
N TYR A 90 4.57 -7.20 11.36
CA TYR A 90 3.44 -7.23 12.27
C TYR A 90 2.83 -8.64 12.24
N SER A 91 2.58 -9.24 13.41
CA SER A 91 1.86 -10.52 13.50
C SER A 91 0.41 -10.34 13.05
N ASP A 92 -0.27 -11.42 12.66
CA ASP A 92 -1.69 -11.32 12.29
C ASP A 92 -2.57 -10.90 13.48
N ASP A 93 -2.16 -11.24 14.70
CA ASP A 93 -2.79 -10.76 15.94
C ASP A 93 -2.67 -9.23 16.08
N GLN A 94 -1.48 -8.68 15.82
CA GLN A 94 -1.27 -7.23 15.86
C GLN A 94 -2.09 -6.51 14.77
N LYS A 95 -2.22 -7.12 13.59
CA LYS A 95 -3.08 -6.56 12.54
C LYS A 95 -4.54 -6.55 12.98
N LYS A 96 -4.98 -7.63 13.63
CA LYS A 96 -6.35 -7.79 14.14
C LYS A 96 -6.68 -6.76 15.23
N GLU A 97 -5.79 -6.59 16.21
CA GLU A 97 -5.92 -5.58 17.26
C GLU A 97 -6.01 -4.16 16.68
N VAL A 98 -5.16 -3.86 15.68
CA VAL A 98 -5.17 -2.57 14.99
C VAL A 98 -6.48 -2.37 14.22
N THR A 99 -6.98 -3.38 13.52
CA THR A 99 -8.26 -3.28 12.80
C THR A 99 -9.46 -3.17 13.75
N ASP A 100 -9.48 -3.94 14.84
CA ASP A 100 -10.56 -3.92 15.82
C ASP A 100 -10.60 -2.55 16.55
N PHE A 101 -9.43 -1.99 16.88
CA PHE A 101 -9.32 -0.61 17.39
C PHE A 101 -9.85 0.42 16.39
N VAL A 102 -9.53 0.31 15.10
CA VAL A 102 -10.04 1.23 14.08
C VAL A 102 -11.54 1.12 13.91
N VAL A 103 -12.11 -0.09 13.98
CA VAL A 103 -13.56 -0.29 13.92
C VAL A 103 -14.25 0.35 15.13
N ALA A 104 -13.78 0.07 16.35
CA ALA A 104 -14.32 0.66 17.57
C ALA A 104 -14.18 2.19 17.59
N TYR A 105 -13.02 2.71 17.18
CA TYR A 105 -12.77 4.14 17.10
C TYR A 105 -13.67 4.79 16.05
N ASN A 106 -13.87 4.14 14.90
CA ASN A 106 -14.73 4.67 13.86
C ASN A 106 -16.21 4.62 14.24
N ALA A 107 -16.64 3.63 15.02
CA ALA A 107 -18.01 3.57 15.55
C ALA A 107 -18.29 4.70 16.53
N ALA A 108 -17.32 5.04 17.39
CA ALA A 108 -17.47 6.09 18.40
C ALA A 108 -17.23 7.51 17.87
N ASN A 109 -16.27 7.69 16.95
CA ASN A 109 -15.78 9.01 16.53
C ASN A 109 -15.97 9.28 15.02
N GLY A 110 -16.59 8.36 14.28
CA GLY A 110 -16.76 8.48 12.83
C GLY A 110 -15.44 8.29 12.07
N ARG A 111 -15.12 9.17 11.11
CA ARG A 111 -13.95 8.97 10.23
C ARG A 111 -12.65 9.44 10.91
N GLY A 112 -11.76 8.53 11.26
CA GLY A 112 -10.43 8.92 11.79
C GLY A 112 -9.59 7.80 12.42
N GLY A 113 -10.15 6.60 12.60
CA GLY A 113 -9.48 5.50 13.29
C GLY A 113 -8.15 5.09 12.69
N ALA A 114 -7.97 5.20 11.37
CA ALA A 114 -6.68 4.89 10.73
C ALA A 114 -5.54 5.83 11.16
N SER A 115 -5.84 7.12 11.38
CA SER A 115 -4.86 8.12 11.83
C SER A 115 -4.60 8.01 13.34
N THR A 116 -5.60 7.61 14.12
CA THR A 116 -5.42 7.36 15.56
C THR A 116 -4.65 6.07 15.79
N ALA A 117 -4.95 5.02 15.01
CA ALA A 117 -4.19 3.78 15.02
C ALA A 117 -2.74 4.00 14.56
N SER A 118 -2.50 4.85 13.56
CA SER A 118 -1.13 5.14 13.16
C SER A 118 -0.31 5.77 14.27
N LYS A 119 -0.93 6.67 15.07
CA LYS A 119 -0.29 7.31 16.22
C LYS A 119 -0.05 6.33 17.38
N LYS A 120 -1.02 5.44 17.66
CA LYS A 120 -0.90 4.47 18.77
C LYS A 120 0.06 3.32 18.48
N PHE A 121 0.05 2.79 17.26
CA PHE A 121 0.79 1.58 16.92
C PHE A 121 2.07 1.86 16.10
N GLY A 122 2.32 3.11 15.71
CA GLY A 122 3.48 3.49 14.88
C GLY A 122 3.39 2.97 13.44
N ILE A 123 2.19 2.62 12.98
CA ILE A 123 1.94 1.98 11.69
C ILE A 123 1.50 3.03 10.69
N SER A 124 1.98 2.98 9.44
CA SER A 124 1.49 3.92 8.42
C SER A 124 -0.04 3.85 8.30
N PRO A 125 -0.76 4.98 8.30
CA PRO A 125 -2.22 4.99 8.19
C PRO A 125 -2.71 4.33 6.89
N LEU A 126 -1.89 4.33 5.83
CA LEU A 126 -2.20 3.62 4.58
C LEU A 126 -2.13 2.09 4.75
N THR A 127 -1.21 1.61 5.59
CA THR A 127 -1.11 0.19 5.92
C THR A 127 -2.31 -0.26 6.76
N VAL A 128 -2.74 0.57 7.71
CA VAL A 128 -3.96 0.32 8.50
C VAL A 128 -5.20 0.28 7.61
N VAL A 129 -5.35 1.22 6.67
CA VAL A 129 -6.46 1.20 5.69
C VAL A 129 -6.39 0.00 4.74
N ALA A 130 -5.19 -0.44 4.37
CA ALA A 130 -5.02 -1.65 3.56
C ALA A 130 -5.44 -2.92 4.31
N TRP A 131 -5.15 -3.02 5.62
CA TRP A 131 -5.63 -4.14 6.44
C TRP A 131 -7.13 -4.10 6.68
N LEU A 132 -7.68 -2.91 6.93
CA LEU A 132 -9.12 -2.73 7.08
C LEU A 132 -9.86 -3.11 5.78
N GLY A 133 -9.33 -2.70 4.62
CA GLY A 133 -9.84 -3.07 3.31
C GLY A 133 -9.69 -4.57 2.99
N ALA A 134 -8.59 -5.20 3.42
CA ALA A 134 -8.39 -6.65 3.30
C ALA A 134 -9.33 -7.45 4.20
N ALA A 135 -9.70 -6.92 5.37
CA ALA A 135 -10.68 -7.49 6.28
C ALA A 135 -12.14 -7.28 5.83
N GLY A 136 -12.38 -6.70 4.63
CA GLY A 136 -13.71 -6.40 4.12
C GLY A 136 -14.39 -5.19 4.80
N VAL A 137 -13.71 -4.54 5.73
CA VAL A 137 -14.21 -3.37 6.46
C VAL A 137 -13.78 -2.11 5.69
N SER A 138 -14.63 -1.65 4.79
CA SER A 138 -14.34 -0.41 4.08
C SER A 138 -14.45 0.80 5.02
N SER A 139 -13.33 1.46 5.31
CA SER A 139 -13.31 2.85 5.84
C SER A 139 -13.91 3.86 4.84
N LYS A 140 -14.23 3.41 3.63
CA LYS A 140 -14.94 4.18 2.62
C LYS A 140 -16.42 3.84 2.69
N GLY A 141 -17.22 4.77 3.22
CA GLY A 141 -18.64 4.82 2.90
C GLY A 141 -18.82 4.51 1.40
N GLY A 142 -19.64 3.51 1.13
CA GLY A 142 -19.50 2.61 -0.01
C GLY A 142 -19.25 3.29 -1.35
N LYS A 143 -18.24 2.81 -2.07
CA LYS A 143 -18.33 2.74 -3.53
C LYS A 143 -18.61 1.29 -3.89
N LYS A 144 -19.88 1.03 -4.21
CA LYS A 144 -20.27 -0.17 -4.94
C LYS A 144 -19.40 -0.29 -6.19
N ALA A 145 -18.92 -1.51 -6.43
CA ALA A 145 -18.24 -1.92 -7.64
C ALA A 145 -19.10 -1.57 -8.87
N ALA A 146 -18.48 -0.97 -9.87
CA ALA A 146 -19.09 -0.79 -11.18
C ALA A 146 -18.82 -2.04 -12.02
N PRO A 147 -19.84 -2.74 -12.54
CA PRO A 147 -19.66 -3.58 -13.72
C PRO A 147 -19.70 -2.70 -14.99
N ALA A 148 -19.05 -3.21 -16.02
CA ALA A 148 -18.70 -2.49 -17.23
C ALA A 148 -19.85 -2.37 -18.27
N LYS A 149 -19.80 -1.24 -19.00
CA LYS A 149 -20.00 -1.05 -20.46
C LYS A 149 -21.38 -0.61 -21.01
N ALA A 150 -21.29 0.49 -21.77
CA ALA A 150 -22.20 1.10 -22.77
C ALA A 150 -23.52 1.68 -22.24
N SER A 151 -23.94 2.90 -22.56
CA SER A 151 -23.88 3.60 -23.85
C SER A 151 -23.81 5.14 -23.72
N LYS A 152 -23.46 5.76 -24.84
CA LYS A 152 -23.15 7.17 -25.12
C LYS A 152 -24.43 7.98 -25.34
N ALA A 153 -24.59 9.16 -24.73
CA ALA A 153 -25.09 10.40 -25.38
C ALA A 153 -25.34 11.56 -24.40
N ALA A 154 -25.03 12.76 -24.93
CA ALA A 154 -25.60 14.08 -24.65
C ALA A 154 -25.18 14.86 -23.38
N LYS A 155 -24.97 16.15 -23.65
CA LYS A 155 -24.32 17.20 -22.88
C LYS A 155 -25.38 18.23 -22.51
N ALA A 156 -25.53 18.59 -21.23
CA ALA A 156 -26.23 19.79 -20.76
C ALA A 156 -25.87 20.09 -19.28
N PRO A 157 -26.04 21.34 -18.80
CA PRO A 157 -25.04 22.04 -17.99
C PRO A 157 -25.12 21.80 -16.48
N LYS A 158 -24.03 22.18 -15.80
CA LYS A 158 -23.93 22.33 -14.35
C LYS A 158 -25.04 23.26 -13.85
N ALA A 159 -26.00 22.70 -13.11
CA ALA A 159 -26.81 23.41 -12.13
C ALA A 159 -26.43 22.91 -10.73
N ALA A 160 -26.30 23.85 -9.81
CA ALA A 160 -25.76 23.66 -8.47
C ALA A 160 -26.50 22.57 -7.67
N VAL A 161 -25.76 21.53 -7.27
CA VAL A 161 -26.19 20.53 -6.29
C VAL A 161 -26.02 21.14 -4.91
N VAL A 162 -27.10 21.64 -4.33
CA VAL A 162 -27.20 21.89 -2.87
C VAL A 162 -28.35 21.10 -2.23
N SER A 163 -29.27 20.52 -3.01
CA SER A 163 -30.41 19.74 -2.49
C SER A 163 -30.15 18.24 -2.29
N GLY A 164 -29.06 17.68 -2.83
CA GLY A 164 -28.75 16.25 -2.71
C GLY A 164 -28.25 15.80 -1.33
N GLY A 165 -27.77 16.72 -0.49
CA GLY A 165 -27.16 16.40 0.80
C GLY A 165 -28.17 16.20 1.94
N LEU A 166 -29.30 16.92 1.91
CA LEU A 166 -30.24 16.94 3.04
C LEU A 166 -31.13 15.70 3.03
N ASN A 167 -31.65 15.31 1.85
CA ASN A 167 -32.43 14.09 1.71
C ASN A 167 -31.59 12.84 2.04
N ALA A 168 -30.33 12.80 1.61
CA ALA A 168 -29.41 11.70 1.95
C ALA A 168 -29.12 11.61 3.45
N LYS A 169 -28.97 12.76 4.13
CA LYS A 169 -28.82 12.80 5.60
C LYS A 169 -30.09 12.29 6.30
N LEU A 170 -31.27 12.68 5.83
CA LEU A 170 -32.56 12.25 6.40
C LEU A 170 -32.76 10.73 6.26
N THR A 171 -32.45 10.16 5.09
CA THR A 171 -32.47 8.70 4.90
C THR A 171 -31.47 7.99 5.80
N SER A 172 -30.27 8.56 6.00
CA SER A 172 -29.28 7.98 6.91
C SER A 172 -29.74 8.03 8.37
N LEU A 173 -30.45 9.09 8.77
CA LEU A 173 -30.97 9.26 10.12
C LEU A 173 -32.08 8.24 10.41
N LEU A 174 -32.97 8.02 9.44
CA LEU A 174 -34.03 7.00 9.53
C LEU A 174 -33.45 5.58 9.53
N ALA A 175 -32.39 5.33 8.75
CA ALA A 175 -31.69 4.05 8.80
C ALA A 175 -31.04 3.81 10.18
N LEU A 176 -30.45 4.85 10.78
CA LEU A 176 -29.86 4.79 12.11
C LEU A 176 -30.90 4.56 13.21
N SER A 177 -32.07 5.21 13.14
CA SER A 177 -33.15 4.97 14.12
C SER A 177 -33.59 3.51 14.10
N ASN A 178 -33.81 2.93 12.91
CA ASN A 178 -34.18 1.53 12.78
C ASN A 178 -33.08 0.57 13.31
N GLN A 179 -31.81 0.94 13.18
CA GLN A 179 -30.70 0.17 13.75
C GLN A 179 -30.66 0.26 15.28
N ILE A 180 -30.97 1.43 15.84
CA ILE A 180 -31.08 1.62 17.30
C ILE A 180 -32.19 0.72 17.84
N ASP A 181 -33.39 0.76 17.25
CA ASP A 181 -34.52 -0.07 17.71
C ASP A 181 -34.17 -1.57 17.70
N LYS A 182 -33.48 -2.02 16.66
CA LYS A 182 -33.04 -3.42 16.55
C LYS A 182 -31.99 -3.77 17.61
N ALA A 183 -31.02 -2.88 17.84
CA ALA A 183 -29.98 -3.08 18.85
C ALA A 183 -30.57 -3.10 20.26
N GLU A 184 -31.56 -2.24 20.55
CA GLU A 184 -32.27 -2.22 21.83
C GLU A 184 -33.04 -3.53 22.08
N ALA A 185 -33.69 -4.08 21.05
CA ALA A 185 -34.35 -5.38 21.14
C ALA A 185 -33.36 -6.54 21.41
N GLU A 186 -32.19 -6.51 20.78
CA GLU A 186 -31.12 -7.49 21.08
C GLU A 186 -30.56 -7.32 22.48
N LEU A 187 -30.37 -6.08 22.94
CA LEU A 187 -29.94 -5.80 24.31
C LEU A 187 -30.96 -6.34 25.33
N ALA A 188 -32.26 -6.16 25.08
CA ALA A 188 -33.31 -6.70 25.93
C ALA A 188 -33.23 -8.24 26.02
N LYS A 189 -33.00 -8.93 24.89
CA LYS A 189 -32.80 -10.39 24.87
C LYS A 189 -31.56 -10.82 25.64
N LEU A 190 -30.44 -10.10 25.50
CA LEU A 190 -29.21 -10.38 26.23
C LEU A 190 -29.39 -10.16 27.74
N LYS A 191 -30.08 -9.09 28.14
CA LYS A 191 -30.44 -8.85 29.55
C LYS A 191 -31.32 -9.96 30.13
N SER A 192 -32.32 -10.41 29.37
CA SER A 192 -33.17 -11.53 29.78
C SER A 192 -32.38 -12.83 29.95
N ARG A 193 -31.49 -13.16 29.00
CA ARG A 193 -30.57 -14.29 29.13
C ARG A 193 -29.64 -14.17 30.33
N PHE A 194 -29.06 -12.99 30.54
CA PHE A 194 -28.18 -12.74 31.67
C PHE A 194 -28.91 -12.92 33.00
N ALA A 195 -30.12 -12.37 33.13
CA ALA A 195 -30.94 -12.55 34.33
C ALA A 195 -31.28 -14.03 34.57
N SER A 196 -31.61 -14.77 33.51
CA SER A 196 -31.90 -16.21 33.59
C SER A 196 -30.67 -17.01 34.04
N LEU A 197 -29.50 -16.73 33.48
CA LEU A 197 -28.24 -17.36 33.86
C LEU A 197 -27.82 -16.99 35.28
N LYS A 198 -28.04 -15.74 35.70
CA LYS A 198 -27.78 -15.28 37.06
C LYS A 198 -28.70 -15.95 38.09
N ALA A 199 -29.96 -16.19 37.74
CA ALA A 199 -30.90 -16.89 38.62
C ALA A 199 -30.61 -18.41 38.72
N ALA A 200 -29.89 -18.97 37.74
CA ALA A 200 -29.48 -20.37 37.72
C ALA A 200 -28.14 -20.62 38.44
N LEU A 201 -27.55 -19.60 39.06
CA LEU A 201 -26.26 -19.59 39.73
C LEU A 201 -26.46 -19.29 41.23
#